data_AF-A0A497S505-F1
#
_entry.id   AF-A0A497S505-F1
#
_cell.length_a   1.000
_cell.length_b   1.000
_cell.length_c   1.000
_cell.angle_alpha   90.00
_cell.angle_beta   90.00
_cell.angle_gamma   90.00
#
_symmetry.space_group_name_H-M   'P 1'
#
loop_
_entity.id
_entity.type
_entity.pdbx_description
1 polymer ?
#
loop_
_entity_poly.entity_id
_entity_poly.type
_entity_poly.pdbx_seq_one_letter_code
_entity_poly.pdbx_strand_id
1 'polypeptide(L)'
;SLRKELEKLELEWKKLEEEWKKIGLKEELLSVEEEKEKEKKEDESREDESVLSYKPTLKGPIKFTDKIRLLAYPGAFDVIKLMDGNHTVKEISTSLGKKPEDIIKLVSELRKSGYIAD
;
A
#
# COMPACT_ATOMS: atom_id res chain seq x y z
N SER A 1 -15.74 -19.93 -27.04
CA SER A 1 -16.44 -21.14 -26.53
C SER A 1 -16.31 -21.11 -25.04
N LEU A 2 -17.43 -21.13 -24.32
CA LEU A 2 -17.48 -21.02 -22.85
C LEU A 2 -16.46 -21.92 -22.13
N ARG A 3 -16.19 -23.11 -22.66
CA ARG A 3 -15.17 -24.03 -22.10
C ARG A 3 -13.75 -23.46 -22.11
N LYS A 4 -13.35 -22.77 -23.19
CA LYS A 4 -12.01 -22.15 -23.29
C LYS A 4 -11.85 -20.95 -22.37
N GLU A 5 -12.94 -20.21 -22.15
CA GLU A 5 -12.97 -19.10 -21.19
C GLU A 5 -12.91 -19.62 -19.75
N LEU A 6 -13.60 -20.73 -19.46
CA LEU A 6 -13.55 -21.38 -18.15
C LEU A 6 -12.14 -21.90 -17.82
N GLU A 7 -11.49 -22.59 -18.77
CA GLU A 7 -10.10 -23.05 -18.60
C GLU A 7 -9.14 -21.88 -18.36
N LYS A 8 -9.33 -20.76 -19.05
CA LYS A 8 -8.50 -19.56 -18.86
C LYS A 8 -8.68 -18.99 -17.45
N LEU A 9 -9.92 -18.91 -16.97
CA LEU A 9 -10.23 -18.43 -15.63
C LEU A 9 -9.69 -19.36 -14.54
N GLU A 10 -9.78 -20.68 -14.70
CA GLU A 10 -9.16 -21.64 -13.78
C GLU A 10 -7.64 -21.47 -13.71
N LEU A 11 -7.00 -21.21 -14.85
CA LEU A 11 -5.55 -21.05 -14.93
C LEU A 11 -5.09 -19.71 -14.33
N GLU A 12 -5.88 -18.64 -14.50
CA GLU A 12 -5.68 -17.36 -13.82
C GLU A 12 -5.89 -17.48 -12.31
N TRP A 13 -6.93 -18.21 -11.88
CA TRP A 13 -7.22 -18.46 -10.47
C TRP A 13 -6.08 -19.22 -9.77
N LYS A 14 -5.55 -20.25 -10.44
CA LYS A 14 -4.43 -21.03 -9.90
C LYS A 14 -3.15 -20.19 -9.74
N LYS A 15 -2.86 -19.28 -10.68
CA LYS A 15 -1.74 -18.34 -10.55
C LYS A 15 -1.93 -17.39 -9.36
N LEU A 16 -3.15 -16.90 -9.17
CA LEU A 16 -3.50 -16.05 -8.02
C LEU A 16 -3.32 -16.80 -6.70
N GLU A 17 -3.74 -18.07 -6.59
CA GLU A 17 -3.52 -18.89 -5.39
C GLU A 17 -2.04 -19.14 -5.09
N GLU A 18 -1.22 -19.38 -6.12
CA GLU A 18 0.23 -19.55 -5.96
C GLU A 18 0.92 -18.26 -5.51
N GLU A 19 0.50 -17.10 -6.06
CA GLU A 19 0.99 -15.80 -5.60
C GLU A 19 0.52 -15.50 -4.17
N TRP A 20 -0.72 -15.83 -3.81
CA TRP A 20 -1.25 -15.67 -2.46
C TRP A 20 -0.48 -16.51 -1.42
N LYS A 21 -0.17 -17.76 -1.73
CA LYS A 21 0.66 -18.62 -0.86
C LYS A 21 2.07 -18.05 -0.64
N LYS A 22 2.66 -17.44 -1.66
CA LYS A 22 3.97 -16.76 -1.53
C LYS A 22 3.90 -15.52 -0.63
N ILE A 23 2.75 -14.86 -0.55
CA ILE A 23 2.54 -13.72 0.34
C ILE A 23 2.37 -14.20 1.79
N GLY A 24 1.56 -15.24 2.04
CA GLY A 24 1.41 -15.80 3.39
C GLY A 24 2.75 -16.29 3.99
N LEU A 25 3.60 -16.92 3.18
CA LEU A 25 4.96 -17.31 3.59
C LEU A 25 5.88 -16.12 3.89
N LYS A 26 5.64 -14.94 3.29
CA LYS A 26 6.39 -13.71 3.58
C LYS A 26 5.90 -13.01 4.84
N GLU A 27 4.59 -13.02 5.13
CA GLU A 27 4.04 -12.50 6.39
C GLU A 27 4.53 -13.31 7.61
N GLU A 28 4.67 -14.63 7.45
CA GLU A 28 5.23 -15.50 8.51
C GLU A 28 6.73 -15.24 8.75
N LEU A 29 7.48 -14.82 7.73
CA LEU A 29 8.89 -14.40 7.89
C LEU A 29 9.03 -12.98 8.46
N LEU A 30 8.15 -12.05 8.07
CA LEU A 30 8.14 -10.67 8.57
C LEU A 30 7.71 -10.57 10.04
N SER A 31 6.80 -11.44 10.50
CA SER A 31 6.38 -11.48 11.90
C SER A 31 7.50 -11.98 12.84
N VAL A 32 8.43 -12.81 12.35
CA VAL A 32 9.65 -13.19 13.10
C VAL A 32 10.68 -12.05 13.14
N GLU A 33 10.69 -11.17 12.15
CA GLU A 33 11.58 -9.99 12.09
C GLU A 33 11.04 -8.82 12.94
N GLU A 34 9.71 -8.63 13.00
CA GLU A 34 9.04 -7.58 13.79
C GLU A 34 9.19 -7.76 15.32
N GLU A 35 9.37 -8.98 15.83
CA GLU A 35 9.66 -9.17 17.26
C GLU A 35 11.05 -8.66 17.67
N LYS A 36 11.97 -8.44 16.72
CA LYS A 36 13.30 -7.88 17.01
C LYS A 36 13.37 -6.34 16.94
N GLU A 37 12.44 -5.67 16.26
CA GLU A 37 12.46 -4.20 16.13
C GLU A 37 11.61 -3.45 17.16
N LYS A 38 10.73 -4.13 17.92
CA LYS A 38 9.87 -3.50 18.93
C LYS A 38 10.59 -2.88 20.14
N GLU A 39 11.92 -2.94 20.21
CA GLU A 39 12.69 -2.31 21.29
C GLU A 39 13.20 -0.89 20.99
N LYS A 40 12.95 -0.29 19.83
CA LYS A 40 13.42 1.08 19.56
C LYS A 40 12.39 2.02 18.93
N LYS A 41 11.94 2.93 19.82
CA LYS A 41 11.54 4.33 19.61
C LYS A 41 10.04 4.63 19.59
N GLU A 42 9.56 4.89 20.81
CA GLU A 42 8.71 6.03 21.12
C GLU A 42 9.35 7.34 20.59
N ASP A 43 8.88 7.90 19.48
CA ASP A 43 8.93 9.35 19.17
C ASP A 43 8.21 9.66 17.84
N GLU A 44 6.87 9.65 17.79
CA GLU A 44 6.12 9.92 16.53
C GLU A 44 4.97 10.93 16.69
N SER A 45 4.90 11.69 17.80
CA SER A 45 3.80 12.64 18.03
C SER A 45 4.05 14.07 17.52
N ARG A 46 5.20 14.34 16.88
CA ARG A 46 5.55 15.65 16.28
C ARG A 46 5.66 15.64 14.75
N GLU A 47 5.56 14.49 14.09
CA GLU A 47 5.64 14.41 12.63
C GLU A 47 4.31 14.72 11.92
N ASP A 48 3.18 14.53 12.60
CA ASP A 48 1.85 14.53 11.98
C ASP A 48 1.49 15.82 11.22
N GLU A 49 1.77 17.02 11.75
CA GLU A 49 1.45 18.27 11.02
C GLU A 49 2.30 18.45 9.75
N SER A 50 3.57 18.04 9.79
CA SER A 50 4.45 18.13 8.62
C SER A 50 3.98 17.18 7.52
N VAL A 51 3.55 15.97 7.89
CA VAL A 51 3.08 14.94 6.95
C VAL A 51 1.76 15.37 6.29
N LEU A 52 0.87 16.05 7.02
CA LEU A 52 -0.37 16.57 6.44
C LEU A 52 -0.14 17.58 5.31
N SER A 53 0.97 18.33 5.37
CA SER A 53 1.37 19.31 4.34
C SER A 53 2.20 18.71 3.19
N TYR A 54 2.66 17.47 3.34
CA TYR A 54 3.46 16.77 2.33
C TYR A 54 2.63 16.48 1.07
N LYS A 55 3.27 16.61 -0.10
CA LYS A 55 2.67 16.36 -1.41
C LYS A 55 3.22 15.06 -2.01
N PRO A 56 2.59 13.91 -1.74
CA PRO A 56 3.08 12.63 -2.23
C PRO A 56 3.04 12.57 -3.75
N THR A 57 4.11 12.03 -4.33
CA THR A 57 4.22 11.75 -5.77
C THR A 57 4.79 10.36 -5.98
N LEU A 58 4.14 9.55 -6.82
CA LEU A 58 4.67 8.25 -7.22
C LEU A 58 5.91 8.42 -8.10
N LYS A 59 6.98 7.67 -7.82
CA LYS A 59 8.18 7.59 -8.65
C LYS A 59 7.95 6.89 -9.98
N GLY A 60 6.88 6.08 -10.09
CA GLY A 60 6.59 5.30 -11.27
C GLY A 60 5.28 4.53 -11.19
N PRO A 61 4.94 3.75 -12.22
CA PRO A 61 3.70 2.99 -12.27
C PRO A 61 3.71 1.82 -11.26
N ILE A 62 2.58 1.62 -10.58
CA ILE A 62 2.34 0.49 -9.67
C ILE A 62 2.14 -0.79 -10.49
N LYS A 63 3.01 -1.80 -10.30
CA LYS A 63 2.94 -3.09 -11.01
C LYS A 63 1.87 -3.99 -10.41
N PHE A 64 1.48 -5.04 -11.12
CA PHE A 64 0.44 -5.97 -10.69
C PHE A 64 0.72 -6.60 -9.31
N THR A 65 1.94 -7.05 -9.05
CA THR A 65 2.36 -7.60 -7.75
C THR A 65 2.17 -6.61 -6.60
N ASP A 66 2.42 -5.34 -6.88
CA ASP A 66 2.29 -4.24 -5.92
C ASP A 66 0.82 -4.00 -5.63
N LYS A 67 -0.04 -4.14 -6.64
CA LYS A 67 -1.49 -4.04 -6.48
C LYS A 67 -2.03 -5.09 -5.52
N ILE A 68 -1.52 -6.32 -5.56
CA ILE A 68 -1.91 -7.38 -4.62
C ILE A 68 -1.54 -6.98 -3.19
N ARG A 69 -0.31 -6.48 -2.97
CA ARG A 69 0.12 -6.03 -1.64
C ARG A 69 -0.75 -4.89 -1.10
N LEU A 70 -1.15 -3.97 -1.98
CA LEU A 70 -1.99 -2.83 -1.64
C LEU A 70 -3.45 -3.20 -1.33
N LEU A 71 -3.89 -4.43 -1.60
CA LEU A 71 -5.21 -4.90 -1.17
C LEU A 71 -5.33 -4.95 0.36
N ALA A 72 -4.21 -5.05 1.09
CA ALA A 72 -4.18 -4.94 2.55
C ALA A 72 -4.58 -3.54 3.07
N TYR A 73 -4.63 -2.53 2.19
CA TYR A 73 -4.96 -1.14 2.52
C TYR A 73 -6.26 -0.72 1.80
N PRO A 74 -7.41 -0.77 2.50
CA PRO A 74 -8.71 -0.46 1.91
C PRO A 74 -8.77 0.91 1.22
N GLY A 75 -9.05 0.89 -0.08
CA GLY A 75 -9.12 2.08 -0.93
C GLY A 75 -7.78 2.79 -1.13
N ALA A 76 -6.66 2.07 -1.03
CA ALA A 76 -5.34 2.59 -1.36
C ALA A 76 -5.26 3.13 -2.79
N PHE A 77 -5.93 2.47 -3.75
CA PHE A 77 -5.91 2.93 -5.14
C PHE A 77 -6.55 4.31 -5.33
N ASP A 78 -7.57 4.65 -4.56
CA ASP A 78 -8.19 5.98 -4.67
C ASP A 78 -7.29 7.07 -4.08
N VAL A 79 -6.53 6.73 -3.04
CA VAL A 79 -5.48 7.62 -2.52
C VAL A 79 -4.35 7.78 -3.54
N ILE A 80 -3.83 6.67 -4.07
CA ILE A 80 -2.70 6.64 -5.03
C ILE A 80 -3.03 7.44 -6.30
N LYS A 81 -4.28 7.40 -6.80
CA LYS A 81 -4.72 8.21 -7.95
C LYS A 81 -4.58 9.73 -7.71
N LEU A 82 -4.63 10.17 -6.45
CA LEU A 82 -4.51 11.57 -6.07
C LEU A 82 -3.08 11.96 -5.65
N MET A 83 -2.12 11.02 -5.65
CA MET A 83 -0.71 11.27 -5.37
C MET A 83 0.04 11.79 -6.61
N ASP A 84 -0.32 13.01 -7.02
CA ASP A 84 0.19 13.66 -8.22
C ASP A 84 1.28 14.73 -7.95
N GLY A 85 1.66 14.91 -6.68
CA GLY A 85 2.58 15.96 -6.25
C GLY A 85 1.98 17.36 -6.16
N ASN A 86 0.70 17.52 -6.50
CA ASN A 86 -0.01 18.79 -6.40
C ASN A 86 -0.85 18.85 -5.12
N HIS A 87 -1.47 17.72 -4.76
CA HIS A 87 -2.32 17.60 -3.58
C HIS A 87 -1.51 17.18 -2.35
N THR A 88 -1.81 17.83 -1.23
CA THR A 88 -1.29 17.48 0.09
C THR A 88 -2.03 16.27 0.66
N VAL A 89 -1.42 15.56 1.62
CA VAL A 89 -2.07 14.48 2.36
C VAL A 89 -3.42 14.92 2.97
N LYS A 90 -3.50 16.15 3.48
CA LYS A 90 -4.74 16.74 4.01
C LYS A 90 -5.81 16.93 2.94
N GLU A 91 -5.45 17.44 1.77
CA GLU A 91 -6.38 17.62 0.65
C GLU A 91 -6.89 16.27 0.15
N ILE A 92 -6.01 15.28 0.01
CA ILE A 92 -6.37 13.91 -0.39
C ILE A 92 -7.36 13.29 0.61
N SER A 93 -7.09 13.42 1.91
CA SER A 93 -8.00 12.97 2.98
C SER A 93 -9.37 13.63 2.86
N THR A 94 -9.40 14.95 2.65
CA THR A 94 -10.64 15.72 2.51
C THR A 94 -11.43 15.30 1.28
N SER A 95 -10.78 15.16 0.12
CA SER A 95 -11.42 14.76 -1.14
C SER A 95 -12.05 13.37 -1.08
N LEU A 96 -11.44 12.45 -0.33
CA LEU A 96 -11.91 11.07 -0.20
C LEU A 96 -12.86 10.86 1.00
N GLY A 97 -13.08 11.90 1.83
CA GLY A 97 -13.84 11.76 3.07
C GLY A 97 -13.23 10.75 4.04
N LYS A 98 -11.90 10.56 3.99
CA LYS A 98 -11.16 9.61 4.80
C LYS A 98 -10.45 10.31 5.94
N LYS A 99 -10.22 9.58 7.03
CA LYS A 99 -9.40 10.06 8.15
C LYS A 99 -7.96 10.32 7.68
N PRO A 100 -7.35 11.46 8.04
CA PRO A 100 -5.97 11.76 7.65
C PRO A 100 -4.98 10.68 8.07
N GLU A 101 -5.20 10.06 9.23
CA GLU A 101 -4.33 9.01 9.79
C GLU A 101 -4.26 7.76 8.89
N ASP A 102 -5.37 7.42 8.22
CA ASP A 102 -5.39 6.29 7.28
C ASP A 102 -4.58 6.58 6.02
N ILE A 103 -4.58 7.84 5.58
CA ILE A 103 -3.77 8.30 4.45
C ILE A 103 -2.29 8.33 4.84
N ILE A 104 -1.97 8.84 6.02
CA ILE A 104 -0.60 8.91 6.57
C ILE A 104 0.01 7.51 6.64
N LYS A 105 -0.71 6.53 7.17
CA LYS A 105 -0.24 5.13 7.22
C LYS A 105 0.10 4.57 5.84
N LEU A 106 -0.77 4.82 4.86
CA LEU A 106 -0.54 4.36 3.50
C LEU A 106 0.65 5.09 2.85
N VAL A 107 0.78 6.41 3.04
CA VAL A 107 1.93 7.19 2.56
C VAL A 107 3.23 6.67 3.16
N SER A 108 3.25 6.42 4.46
CA SER A 108 4.42 5.83 5.16
C SER A 108 4.78 4.46 4.58
N GLU A 109 3.81 3.58 4.36
CA GLU A 109 4.02 2.26 3.75
C GLU A 109 4.61 2.37 2.32
N LEU A 110 4.03 3.26 1.51
CA LEU A 110 4.49 3.50 0.14
C LEU A 110 5.91 4.07 0.12
N ARG A 111 6.26 4.92 1.09
CA ARG A 111 7.61 5.48 1.27
C ARG A 111 8.61 4.39 1.64
N LYS A 112 8.31 3.59 2.68
CA LYS A 112 9.13 2.44 3.11
C LYS A 112 9.40 1.47 1.96
N SER A 113 8.44 1.33 1.06
CA SER A 113 8.54 0.44 -0.10
C SER A 113 9.13 1.08 -1.34
N GLY A 114 9.58 2.33 -1.26
CA GLY A 114 10.28 3.04 -2.31
C GLY A 114 9.39 3.56 -3.44
N TYR A 115 8.07 3.51 -3.32
CA TYR A 115 7.14 4.00 -4.37
C TYR A 115 7.06 5.52 -4.43
N ILE A 116 7.27 6.19 -3.30
CA ILE A 116 7.32 7.65 -3.21
C ILE A 116 8.69 8.09 -2.68
N ALA A 117 9.05 9.34 -2.93
CA ALA A 117 10.29 9.91 -2.41
C ALA A 117 10.19 10.19 -0.91
N ASP A 118 11.34 10.25 -0.23
CA ASP A 118 11.41 10.78 1.13
C ASP A 118 11.01 12.26 1.13
#